data_AF-A0A816ZB81-F1
#
_entry.id   AF-A0A816ZB81-F1
#
_cell.length_a   1.000
_cell.length_b   1.000
_cell.length_c   1.000
_cell.angle_alpha   90.00
_cell.angle_beta   90.00
_cell.angle_gamma   90.00
#
_symmetry.space_group_name_H-M   'P 1'
#
loop_
_entity.id
_entity.type
_entity.pdbx_description
1 polymer ?
#
loop_
_entity_poly.entity_id
_entity_poly.type
_entity_poly.pdbx_seq_one_letter_code
_entity_poly.pdbx_strand_id
1 'polypeptide(L)'
;MNGEQSFTITVNVYGNYRVVYDQAGLMLRNDAHNWIKCGIEYVDGIYYASAVVTVNGWSDWSVVPLSQNPNPLRLRVKREREAVHIEYAESENHPFTMMRLAYLPLAKKTNPIMIGIMCASPNEKTDGFDVIFDELNITKHQSNGD
;
A
#
# COMPACT_ATOMS: atom_id res chain seq x y z
N MET A 1 -11.49 -7.75 -7.22
CA MET A 1 -11.15 -9.09 -7.79
C MET A 1 -11.77 -10.18 -6.93
N ASN A 2 -11.96 -11.41 -7.45
CA ASN A 2 -12.32 -12.54 -6.58
C ASN A 2 -11.25 -12.71 -5.46
N GLY A 3 -11.65 -13.13 -4.26
CA GLY A 3 -10.77 -13.25 -3.09
C GLY A 3 -9.61 -14.24 -3.27
N GLU A 4 -9.79 -15.27 -4.09
CA GLU A 4 -8.79 -16.30 -4.41
C GLU A 4 -7.82 -15.89 -5.54
N GLN A 5 -8.07 -14.76 -6.21
CA GLN A 5 -7.29 -14.35 -7.37
C GLN A 5 -5.94 -13.77 -6.95
N SER A 6 -4.85 -14.39 -7.39
CA SER A 6 -3.50 -13.83 -7.29
C SER A 6 -3.29 -12.69 -8.28
N PHE A 7 -2.59 -11.64 -7.87
CA PHE A 7 -2.27 -10.49 -8.71
C PHE A 7 -1.00 -9.76 -8.23
N THR A 8 -0.46 -8.92 -9.10
CA THR A 8 0.49 -7.86 -8.76
C THR A 8 -0.11 -6.51 -9.11
N ILE A 9 0.03 -5.54 -8.22
CA ILE A 9 -0.26 -4.12 -8.47
C ILE A 9 1.02 -3.31 -8.28
N THR A 10 1.31 -2.40 -9.20
CA THR A 10 2.42 -1.45 -9.11
C THR A 10 1.92 -0.03 -9.32
N VAL A 11 2.55 0.94 -8.69
CA VAL A 11 2.27 2.37 -8.87
C VAL A 11 3.47 3.20 -8.45
N ASN A 12 3.65 4.35 -9.08
CA ASN A 12 4.56 5.37 -8.58
C ASN A 12 3.75 6.46 -7.87
N VAL A 13 4.25 6.91 -6.72
CA VAL A 13 3.58 7.84 -5.83
C VAL A 13 4.44 9.08 -5.66
N TYR A 14 3.88 10.23 -6.03
CA TYR A 14 4.50 11.54 -5.89
C TYR A 14 3.64 12.35 -4.94
N GLY A 15 4.10 12.54 -3.69
CA GLY A 15 3.33 13.26 -2.68
C GLY A 15 4.00 14.55 -2.24
N ASN A 16 3.21 15.61 -2.13
CA ASN A 16 3.63 16.88 -1.55
C ASN A 16 3.21 16.94 -0.07
N TYR A 17 3.71 16.01 0.76
CA TYR A 17 3.36 15.88 2.17
C TYR A 17 3.69 17.16 2.95
N ARG A 18 2.76 17.62 3.78
CA ARG A 18 2.86 18.92 4.47
C ARG A 18 2.83 18.78 5.98
N VAL A 19 2.02 17.86 6.50
CA VAL A 19 1.77 17.73 7.94
C VAL A 19 1.79 16.29 8.40
N VAL A 20 2.07 16.13 9.70
CA VAL A 20 2.10 14.84 10.37
C VAL A 20 0.84 14.03 10.05
N TYR A 21 1.08 12.77 9.67
CA TYR A 21 0.13 11.75 9.23
C TYR A 21 -0.42 11.90 7.81
N ASP A 22 0.10 12.81 6.98
CA ASP A 22 -0.16 12.76 5.53
C ASP A 22 0.33 11.42 4.95
N GLN A 23 -0.54 10.77 4.17
CA GLN A 23 -0.35 9.40 3.71
C GLN A 23 -0.78 9.23 2.27
N ALA A 24 0.04 8.54 1.47
CA ALA A 24 -0.33 8.19 0.10
C ALA A 24 0.30 6.86 -0.34
N GLY A 25 -0.47 6.06 -1.07
CA GLY A 25 0.01 4.80 -1.62
C GLY A 25 -1.11 3.89 -2.10
N LEU A 26 -1.07 2.62 -1.72
CA LEU A 26 -2.03 1.59 -2.11
C LEU A 26 -2.82 1.08 -0.91
N MET A 27 -4.05 0.63 -1.17
CA MET A 27 -4.87 -0.12 -0.23
C MET A 27 -5.39 -1.41 -0.86
N LEU A 28 -5.36 -2.48 -0.07
CA LEU A 28 -6.04 -3.76 -0.30
C LEU A 28 -7.13 -3.88 0.75
N ARG A 29 -8.40 -3.91 0.36
CA ARG A 29 -9.53 -3.87 1.30
C ARG A 29 -10.53 -4.97 1.02
N ASN A 30 -10.68 -5.89 1.97
CA ASN A 30 -11.75 -6.88 1.98
C ASN A 30 -13.01 -6.27 2.62
N ASP A 31 -12.87 -5.74 3.82
CA ASP A 31 -13.97 -5.09 4.57
C ASP A 31 -13.42 -4.01 5.52
N ALA A 32 -14.21 -3.55 6.49
CA ALA A 32 -13.81 -2.53 7.47
C ALA A 32 -12.79 -3.04 8.52
N HIS A 33 -12.71 -4.35 8.71
CA HIS A 33 -11.88 -5.02 9.72
C HIS A 33 -10.71 -5.80 9.11
N ASN A 34 -10.67 -5.94 7.79
CA ASN A 34 -9.67 -6.70 7.04
C ASN A 34 -9.16 -5.88 5.85
N TRP A 35 -8.04 -5.19 6.05
CA TRP A 35 -7.44 -4.33 5.03
C TRP A 35 -5.93 -4.14 5.27
N ILE A 36 -5.22 -3.78 4.21
CA ILE A 36 -3.84 -3.35 4.23
C ILE A 36 -3.77 -1.99 3.57
N LYS A 37 -3.07 -1.03 4.18
CA LYS A 37 -2.57 0.15 3.48
C LYS A 37 -1.05 0.13 3.45
N CYS A 38 -0.45 0.63 2.38
CA CYS A 38 0.98 0.79 2.28
C CYS A 38 1.34 1.99 1.40
N GLY A 39 2.48 2.62 1.66
CA GLY A 39 2.90 3.82 0.95
C GLY A 39 3.80 4.69 1.80
N ILE A 40 3.72 6.01 1.60
CA ILE A 40 4.38 6.98 2.46
C ILE A 40 3.46 7.34 3.61
N GLU A 41 4.04 7.48 4.80
CA GLU A 41 3.43 8.15 5.94
C GLU A 41 4.43 9.17 6.50
N TYR A 42 4.05 10.44 6.49
CA TYR A 42 4.92 11.52 6.97
C TYR A 42 4.71 11.74 8.46
N VAL A 43 5.76 11.60 9.26
CA VAL A 43 5.66 11.76 10.72
C VAL A 43 6.83 12.61 11.22
N ASP A 44 6.51 13.75 11.83
CA ASP A 44 7.47 14.64 12.50
C ASP A 44 8.74 14.94 11.69
N GLY A 45 8.58 15.29 10.40
CA GLY A 45 9.72 15.62 9.54
C GLY A 45 10.31 14.44 8.76
N ILE A 46 9.90 13.21 9.08
CA ILE A 46 10.45 11.98 8.51
C ILE A 46 9.43 11.36 7.56
N TYR A 47 9.90 10.96 6.39
CA TYR A 47 9.11 10.19 5.42
C TYR A 47 9.32 8.71 5.72
N TYR A 48 8.24 7.98 6.02
CA TYR A 48 8.31 6.54 6.24
C TYR A 48 7.72 5.79 5.06
N ALA A 49 8.46 4.80 4.56
CA ALA A 49 7.85 3.72 3.80
C ALA A 49 7.10 2.85 4.83
N SER A 50 5.77 2.90 4.77
CA SER A 50 4.84 2.45 5.81
C SER A 50 3.90 1.37 5.28
N ALA A 51 3.58 0.39 6.13
CA ALA A 51 2.48 -0.54 5.91
C ALA A 51 1.71 -0.78 7.21
N VAL A 52 0.38 -0.70 7.13
CA VAL A 52 -0.52 -1.11 8.21
C VAL A 52 -1.37 -2.27 7.74
N VAL A 53 -1.32 -3.36 8.50
CA VAL A 53 -2.09 -4.58 8.26
C VAL A 53 -3.15 -4.66 9.34
N THR A 54 -4.41 -4.68 8.93
CA THR A 54 -5.55 -4.81 9.84
C THR A 54 -6.26 -6.13 9.56
N VAL A 55 -6.32 -7.01 10.57
CA VAL A 55 -7.02 -8.30 10.50
C VAL A 55 -7.91 -8.44 11.73
N ASN A 56 -9.19 -8.77 11.51
CA ASN A 56 -10.20 -8.85 12.57
C ASN A 56 -10.27 -7.59 13.46
N GLY A 57 -10.02 -6.41 12.86
CA GLY A 57 -10.05 -5.13 13.56
C GLY A 57 -8.78 -4.78 14.34
N TRP A 58 -7.75 -5.62 14.33
CA TRP A 58 -6.46 -5.35 14.97
C TRP A 58 -5.45 -4.90 13.93
N SER A 59 -4.87 -3.72 14.14
CA SER A 59 -3.87 -3.13 13.25
C SER A 59 -2.45 -3.34 13.77
N ASP A 60 -1.56 -3.79 12.89
CA ASP A 60 -0.11 -3.84 13.10
C ASP A 60 0.57 -2.93 12.08
N TRP A 61 1.50 -2.09 12.55
CA TRP A 61 2.16 -1.05 11.78
C TRP A 61 3.66 -1.31 11.68
N SER A 62 4.17 -1.33 10.45
CA SER A 62 5.61 -1.40 10.16
C SER A 62 6.06 -0.19 9.36
N VAL A 63 7.23 0.34 9.69
CA VAL A 63 7.82 1.50 9.02
C VAL A 63 9.31 1.31 8.76
N VAL A 64 9.78 1.90 7.66
CA VAL A 64 11.19 2.09 7.36
C VAL A 64 11.42 3.58 7.09
N PRO A 65 12.33 4.25 7.83
CA PRO A 65 12.63 5.66 7.59
C PRO A 65 13.33 5.82 6.23
N LEU A 66 12.90 6.81 5.47
CA LEU A 66 13.55 7.23 4.22
C LEU A 66 14.45 8.45 4.49
N SER A 67 15.49 8.59 3.68
CA SER A 67 16.45 9.69 3.82
C SER A 67 15.87 11.05 3.43
N GLN A 68 14.87 11.06 2.53
CA GLN A 68 14.22 12.24 1.98
C GLN A 68 12.85 11.85 1.39
N ASN A 69 12.09 12.83 0.91
CA ASN A 69 10.87 12.56 0.14
C ASN A 69 11.24 11.87 -1.18
N PRO A 70 10.85 10.60 -1.41
CA PRO A 70 11.09 9.92 -2.67
C PRO A 70 10.21 10.52 -3.77
N ASN A 71 10.75 10.60 -4.98
CA ASN A 71 10.08 11.25 -6.12
C ASN A 71 10.35 10.48 -7.42
N PRO A 72 9.71 9.32 -7.65
CA PRO A 72 8.62 8.73 -6.86
C PRO A 72 9.04 7.75 -5.77
N LEU A 73 8.12 7.47 -4.82
CA LEU A 73 8.08 6.15 -4.20
C LEU A 73 7.40 5.17 -5.15
N ARG A 74 8.10 4.10 -5.50
CA ARG A 74 7.53 3.02 -6.31
C ARG A 74 7.03 1.94 -5.39
N LEU A 75 5.78 1.54 -5.54
CA LEU A 75 5.16 0.47 -4.76
C LEU A 75 4.90 -0.74 -5.63
N ARG A 76 5.13 -1.92 -5.08
CA ARG A 76 4.73 -3.19 -5.67
C ARG A 76 4.10 -4.05 -4.60
N VAL A 77 2.84 -4.44 -4.82
CA VAL A 77 2.14 -5.38 -3.96
C VAL A 77 1.79 -6.63 -4.75
N LYS A 78 2.26 -7.78 -4.28
CA LYS A 78 1.93 -9.09 -4.84
C LYS A 78 1.05 -9.83 -3.86
N ARG A 79 -0.13 -10.27 -4.32
CA ARG A 79 -1.00 -11.16 -3.57
C ARG A 79 -0.95 -12.56 -4.16
N GLU A 80 -0.72 -13.55 -3.30
CA GLU A 80 -0.82 -14.97 -3.60
C GLU A 80 -1.68 -15.64 -2.52
N ARG A 81 -2.91 -16.02 -2.87
CA ARG A 81 -3.92 -16.48 -1.89
C ARG A 81 -4.06 -15.48 -0.72
N GLU A 82 -3.79 -15.85 0.53
CA GLU A 82 -3.82 -14.96 1.70
C GLU A 82 -2.51 -14.22 1.96
N ALA A 83 -1.43 -14.57 1.26
CA ALA A 83 -0.15 -13.90 1.42
C ALA A 83 -0.10 -12.60 0.59
N VAL A 84 0.37 -11.52 1.23
CA VAL A 84 0.58 -10.22 0.60
C VAL A 84 2.02 -9.78 0.83
N HIS A 85 2.78 -9.69 -0.25
CA HIS A 85 4.12 -9.11 -0.27
C HIS A 85 4.01 -7.64 -0.63
N ILE A 86 4.63 -6.78 0.18
CA ILE A 86 4.68 -5.33 -0.01
C ILE A 86 6.15 -4.95 -0.18
N GLU A 87 6.46 -4.38 -1.33
CA GLU A 87 7.79 -3.95 -1.72
C GLU A 87 7.77 -2.49 -2.14
N TYR A 88 8.91 -1.81 -1.97
CA TYR A 88 9.07 -0.43 -2.39
C TYR A 88 10.45 -0.16 -3.00
N ALA A 89 10.56 0.90 -3.79
CA ALA A 89 11.84 1.47 -4.23
C ALA A 89 11.78 3.00 -4.16
N GLU A 90 12.89 3.63 -3.78
CA GLU A 90 12.98 5.09 -3.55
C GLU A 90 13.19 5.90 -4.84
N SER A 91 13.45 5.24 -5.97
CA SER A 91 13.44 5.86 -7.32
C SER A 91 13.44 4.78 -8.42
N GLU A 92 13.36 5.20 -9.69
CA GLU A 92 13.42 4.32 -10.86
C GLU A 92 14.67 3.42 -10.91
N ASN A 93 15.81 3.93 -10.42
CA ASN A 93 17.10 3.25 -10.46
C ASN A 93 17.37 2.38 -9.23
N HIS A 94 16.51 2.42 -8.21
CA HIS A 94 16.66 1.58 -7.03
C HIS A 94 15.96 0.23 -7.22
N PRO A 95 16.58 -0.87 -6.74
CA PRO A 95 15.89 -2.16 -6.69
C PRO A 95 14.73 -2.08 -5.70
N PHE A 96 13.69 -2.89 -5.95
CA PHE A 96 12.65 -3.07 -4.96
C PHE A 96 13.15 -3.86 -3.77
N THR A 97 12.78 -3.39 -2.58
CA THR A 97 13.09 -4.02 -1.29
C THR A 97 11.79 -4.41 -0.61
N MET A 98 11.76 -5.59 0.00
CA MET A 98 10.59 -6.06 0.75
C MET A 98 10.44 -5.26 2.04
N MET A 99 9.28 -4.63 2.22
CA MET A 99 8.89 -3.96 3.47
C MET A 99 8.15 -4.92 4.40
N ARG A 100 7.24 -5.73 3.83
CA ARG A 100 6.33 -6.56 4.62
C ARG A 100 5.91 -7.79 3.84
N LEU A 101 5.87 -8.93 4.52
CA LEU A 101 5.07 -10.08 4.14
C LEU A 101 3.96 -10.23 5.18
N ALA A 102 2.71 -10.24 4.75
CA ALA A 102 1.56 -10.22 5.65
C ALA A 102 0.47 -11.22 5.23
N TYR A 103 -0.30 -11.63 6.23
CA TYR A 103 -1.53 -12.39 6.05
C TYR A 103 -2.71 -11.42 5.87
N LEU A 104 -3.51 -11.62 4.83
CA LEU A 104 -4.81 -10.99 4.62
C LEU A 104 -5.82 -12.09 4.26
N PRO A 105 -6.85 -12.34 5.09
CA PRO A 105 -7.83 -13.39 4.83
C PRO A 105 -8.42 -13.34 3.41
N LEU A 106 -8.80 -14.50 2.87
CA LEU A 106 -9.58 -14.55 1.64
C LEU A 106 -10.90 -13.83 1.84
N ALA A 107 -11.26 -13.05 0.84
CA ALA A 107 -12.60 -12.49 0.78
C ALA A 107 -13.59 -13.63 0.50
N LYS A 108 -14.78 -13.61 1.13
CA LYS A 108 -15.85 -14.57 0.80
C LYS A 108 -16.13 -14.46 -0.70
N LYS A 109 -16.50 -15.56 -1.38
CA LYS A 109 -16.79 -15.54 -2.84
C LYS A 109 -17.78 -14.44 -3.27
N THR A 110 -18.64 -14.00 -2.37
CA THR A 110 -19.62 -12.94 -2.58
C THR A 110 -19.11 -11.51 -2.33
N ASN A 111 -17.91 -11.34 -1.77
CA ASN A 111 -17.30 -10.06 -1.49
C ASN A 111 -15.92 -9.98 -2.18
N PRO A 112 -15.76 -9.24 -3.29
CA PRO A 112 -14.46 -9.12 -3.94
C PRO A 112 -13.50 -8.28 -3.10
N ILE A 113 -12.19 -8.57 -3.17
CA ILE A 113 -11.19 -7.62 -2.63
C ILE A 113 -11.12 -6.39 -3.54
N MET A 114 -11.20 -5.21 -2.91
CA MET A 114 -10.89 -3.93 -3.55
C MET A 114 -9.40 -3.65 -3.46
N ILE A 115 -8.80 -3.22 -4.56
CA ILE A 115 -7.41 -2.77 -4.59
C ILE A 115 -7.33 -1.46 -5.36
N GLY A 116 -6.49 -0.55 -4.90
CA GLY A 116 -6.33 0.73 -5.57
C GLY A 116 -5.47 1.71 -4.79
N ILE A 117 -5.41 2.92 -5.31
CA ILE A 117 -4.73 4.04 -4.67
C ILE A 117 -5.45 4.47 -3.39
N MET A 118 -4.69 5.01 -2.44
CA MET A 118 -5.17 5.51 -1.16
C MET A 118 -4.43 6.81 -0.83
N CYS A 119 -5.17 7.80 -0.34
CA CYS A 119 -4.63 9.03 0.23
C CYS A 119 -5.41 9.38 1.50
N ALA A 120 -4.73 9.86 2.53
CA ALA A 120 -5.33 10.35 3.76
C ALA A 120 -4.52 11.51 4.35
N SER A 121 -5.21 12.56 4.82
CA SER A 121 -4.64 13.66 5.59
C SER A 121 -5.46 13.81 6.88
N PRO A 122 -5.13 13.04 7.93
CA PRO A 122 -5.94 13.00 9.16
C PRO A 122 -5.83 14.25 10.03
N ASN A 123 -4.83 15.09 9.78
CA ASN A 123 -4.58 16.27 10.58
C ASN A 123 -5.48 17.43 10.13
N GLU A 124 -6.38 17.86 11.01
CA GLU A 124 -7.36 18.92 10.73
C GLU A 124 -6.76 20.32 10.52
N LYS A 125 -5.43 20.47 10.66
CA LYS A 125 -4.73 21.76 10.50
C LYS A 125 -4.46 22.15 9.04
N THR A 126 -4.82 21.33 8.05
CA THR A 126 -4.61 21.62 6.63
C THR A 126 -5.84 21.30 5.79
N ASP A 127 -5.92 21.90 4.60
CA ASP A 127 -6.88 21.54 3.55
C ASP A 127 -6.45 20.27 2.77
N GLY A 128 -5.53 19.47 3.33
CA GLY A 128 -4.91 18.32 2.69
C GLY A 128 -3.64 18.65 1.90
N PHE A 129 -3.28 17.74 1.00
CA PHE A 129 -2.08 17.79 0.18
C PHE A 129 -2.28 17.13 -1.18
N ASP A 130 -1.43 17.48 -2.14
CA ASP A 130 -1.49 16.96 -3.50
C ASP A 130 -0.69 15.67 -3.64
N VAL A 131 -1.27 14.70 -4.35
CA VAL A 131 -0.64 13.43 -4.70
C VAL A 131 -0.89 13.12 -6.17
N ILE A 132 0.17 12.73 -6.87
CA ILE A 132 0.09 12.17 -8.22
C ILE A 132 0.39 10.67 -8.13
N PHE A 133 -0.47 9.88 -8.75
CA PHE A 133 -0.25 8.46 -8.98
C PHE A 133 -0.06 8.26 -10.48
N ASP A 134 1.08 7.72 -10.88
CA ASP A 134 1.32 7.34 -12.28
C ASP A 134 1.75 5.88 -12.40
N GLU A 135 1.75 5.40 -13.65
CA GLU A 135 2.12 4.03 -14.01
C GLU A 135 1.39 2.93 -13.20
N LEU A 136 0.15 3.20 -12.79
CA LEU A 136 -0.69 2.23 -12.09
C LEU A 136 -0.94 1.03 -13.02
N ASN A 137 -0.37 -0.12 -12.65
CA ASN A 137 -0.55 -1.36 -13.39
C ASN A 137 -1.09 -2.46 -12.47
N ILE A 138 -1.99 -3.28 -13.00
CA ILE A 138 -2.54 -4.44 -12.31
C ILE A 138 -2.44 -5.64 -13.24
N THR A 139 -1.63 -6.62 -12.86
CA THR A 139 -1.45 -7.88 -13.59
C THR A 139 -2.03 -9.03 -12.79
N LYS A 140 -2.95 -9.79 -13.41
CA LYS A 140 -3.50 -11.02 -12.81
C LYS A 140 -2.54 -12.18 -13.05
N HIS A 141 -2.36 -13.03 -12.04
CA HIS A 141 -1.64 -14.29 -12.20
C HIS A 141 -2.64 -15.42 -12.44
N GLN A 142 -2.39 -16.31 -13.40
CA GLN A 142 -3.23 -17.49 -13.54
C GLN A 142 -3.04 -18.40 -12.32
N SER A 143 -4.12 -18.95 -11.81
CA SER A 143 -4.04 -20.05 -10.86
C SER A 143 -3.46 -21.25 -11.58
N ASN A 144 -2.20 -21.61 -11.29
CA ASN A 144 -1.75 -22.96 -11.59
C ASN A 144 -2.64 -23.88 -10.74
N GLY A 145 -3.47 -24.67 -11.41
CA GLY A 145 -4.27 -25.69 -10.74
C GLY A 145 -3.33 -26.73 -10.18
N ASP A 146 -3.12 -26.68 -8.87
CA ASP A 146 -2.63 -27.81 -8.07
C ASP A 146 -3.84 -28.62 -7.58
#